data_AF-A0A3D4AKW5-F1
#
_entry.id   AF-A0A3D4AKW5-F1
#
_cell.length_a   1.000
_cell.length_b   1.000
_cell.length_c   1.000
_cell.angle_alpha   90.00
_cell.angle_beta   90.00
_cell.angle_gamma   90.00
#
_symmetry.space_group_name_H-M   'P 1'
#
loop_
_entity.id
_entity.type
_entity.pdbx_description
1 polymer ?
#
loop_
_entity_poly.entity_id
_entity_poly.type
_entity_poly.pdbx_seq_one_letter_code
_entity_poly.pdbx_strand_id
1 'polypeptide(L)'
;AFALVDFYPKNTRWDFDLGLYREIVPKVRANVRYSVLDKYWKGGIEYNFAKRLAFRYEYRAQDHISEFALRYKLHDFLALEAVMDNDDKWLRFIGYF
;
A
#
# COMPACT_ATOMS: atom_id res chain seq x y z
N ALA A 1 13.72 7.87 -0.52
CA ALA A 1 12.94 8.42 0.61
C ALA A 1 11.99 9.47 0.05
N PHE A 2 10.82 9.63 0.64
CA PHE A 2 9.80 10.57 0.24
C PHE A 2 9.07 11.10 1.49
N ALA A 3 8.53 12.31 1.41
CA ALA A 3 7.69 12.88 2.43
C ALA A 3 6.35 13.22 1.79
N LEU A 4 5.26 12.77 2.41
CA LEU A 4 3.90 13.12 2.02
C LEU A 4 3.34 14.08 3.07
N VAL A 5 2.63 15.08 2.57
CA VAL A 5 1.80 15.99 3.35
C VAL A 5 0.39 15.81 2.83
N ASP A 6 -0.49 15.29 3.68
CA ASP A 6 -1.91 15.15 3.39
C ASP A 6 -2.67 16.20 4.21
N PHE A 7 -3.31 17.13 3.51
CA PHE A 7 -4.15 18.14 4.12
C PHE A 7 -5.61 17.69 4.05
N TYR A 8 -6.21 17.40 5.19
CA TYR A 8 -7.62 17.03 5.30
C TYR A 8 -8.44 18.25 5.72
N PRO A 9 -9.05 19.01 4.78
CA PRO A 9 -9.75 20.26 5.09
C PRO A 9 -10.96 20.07 5.99
N LYS A 10 -11.60 18.89 5.93
CA LYS A 10 -12.82 18.59 6.71
C LYS A 10 -12.61 18.56 8.22
N ASN A 11 -11.39 18.25 8.68
CA ASN A 11 -11.03 18.18 10.10
C ASN A 11 -9.92 19.17 10.50
N THR A 12 -9.48 20.06 9.59
CA THR A 12 -8.31 20.93 9.79
C THR A 12 -7.09 20.16 10.32
N ARG A 13 -6.85 18.96 9.77
CA ARG A 13 -5.78 18.06 10.21
C ARG A 13 -4.68 18.01 9.14
N TRP A 14 -3.44 18.22 9.57
CA TRP A 14 -2.24 18.17 8.72
C TRP A 14 -1.51 16.88 9.01
N ASP A 15 -1.58 15.91 8.10
CA ASP A 15 -0.88 14.63 8.25
C ASP A 15 0.45 14.65 7.51
N PHE A 16 1.49 14.23 8.22
CA PHE A 16 2.85 14.17 7.69
C PHE A 16 3.29 12.71 7.73
N ASP A 17 3.54 12.14 6.55
CA ASP A 17 3.90 10.73 6.41
C ASP A 17 5.30 10.65 5.76
N LEU A 18 6.27 10.13 6.50
CA LEU A 18 7.66 9.98 6.05
C LEU A 18 7.88 8.57 5.55
N GLY A 19 8.12 8.42 4.26
CA GLY A 19 8.26 7.13 3.62
C GLY A 19 9.65 6.85 3.04
N LEU A 20 10.04 5.59 3.04
CA LEU A 20 11.21 5.08 2.35
C LEU A 20 10.80 3.86 1.55
N TYR A 21 11.04 3.89 0.24
CA TYR A 21 10.97 2.72 -0.62
C TYR A 21 12.38 2.22 -0.88
N ARG A 22 12.55 0.90 -0.89
CA ARG A 22 13.80 0.26 -1.25
C ARG A 22 13.51 -1.02 -2.02
N GLU A 23 14.08 -1.13 -3.22
CA GLU A 23 14.14 -2.41 -3.92
C GLU A 23 15.17 -3.28 -3.23
N ILE A 24 14.75 -4.45 -2.74
CA ILE A 24 15.61 -5.38 -2.01
C ILE A 24 16.24 -6.37 -2.99
N VAL A 25 15.42 -6.90 -3.90
CA VAL A 25 15.85 -7.78 -4.99
C VAL A 25 15.01 -7.48 -6.24
N PRO A 26 15.44 -7.91 -7.44
CA PRO A 26 14.64 -7.76 -8.64
C PRO A 26 13.23 -8.33 -8.40
N LYS A 27 12.20 -7.50 -8.62
CA LYS A 27 10.77 -7.77 -8.37
C LYS A 27 10.27 -7.54 -6.94
N VAL A 28 11.14 -7.34 -5.95
CA VAL A 28 10.71 -7.17 -4.54
C VAL A 28 11.07 -5.78 -4.03
N ARG A 29 10.04 -5.02 -3.67
CA ARG A 29 10.14 -3.65 -3.19
C ARG A 29 9.61 -3.59 -1.76
N ALA A 30 10.49 -3.29 -0.81
CA ALA A 30 10.07 -2.96 0.53
C ALA A 30 9.73 -1.46 0.61
N ASN A 31 8.74 -1.12 1.42
CA ASN A 31 8.46 0.23 1.80
C ASN A 31 8.25 0.31 3.30
N VAL A 32 8.69 1.40 3.92
CA VAL A 32 8.41 1.71 5.30
C VAL A 32 7.96 3.15 5.35
N ARG A 33 6.89 3.43 6.08
CA ARG A 33 6.35 4.76 6.27
C ARG A 33 6.16 5.02 7.75
N TYR A 34 6.31 6.27 8.14
CA TYR A 34 6.11 6.72 9.51
C TYR A 34 5.19 7.92 9.50
N SER A 35 3.99 7.74 10.03
CA SER A 35 3.03 8.82 10.22
C SER A 35 3.46 9.61 11.46
N VAL A 36 3.93 10.84 11.25
CA VAL A 36 4.44 11.72 12.32
C VAL A 36 3.30 12.18 13.24
N LEU A 37 2.10 12.33 12.68
CA LEU A 37 0.96 12.88 13.40
C LEU A 37 0.37 11.87 14.40
N ASP A 38 0.05 10.67 13.91
CA ASP A 38 -0.47 9.55 14.70
C ASP A 38 0.66 8.72 15.35
N LYS A 39 1.93 9.04 15.07
CA LYS A 39 3.14 8.46 15.66
C LYS A 39 3.27 6.94 15.49
N TYR A 40 2.91 6.41 14.33
CA TYR A 40 3.00 4.96 14.06
C TYR A 40 3.76 4.64 12.79
N TRP A 41 4.25 3.40 12.74
CA TRP A 41 4.95 2.85 11.61
C TRP A 41 4.01 2.01 10.74
N LYS A 42 4.16 2.15 9.43
CA LYS A 42 3.58 1.30 8.41
C LYS A 42 4.72 0.61 7.68
N GLY A 43 4.75 -0.71 7.66
CA GLY A 43 5.71 -1.47 6.89
C GLY A 43 5.00 -2.15 5.74
N GLY A 44 5.56 -2.15 4.54
CA GLY A 44 4.98 -2.87 3.42
C GLY A 44 6.03 -3.51 2.54
N ILE A 45 5.63 -4.58 1.86
CA ILE A 45 6.47 -5.29 0.89
C ILE A 45 5.60 -5.55 -0.33
N GLU A 46 6.14 -5.27 -1.49
CA GLU A 46 5.52 -5.55 -2.77
C GLU A 46 6.40 -6.54 -3.54
N TYR A 47 5.80 -7.62 -4.01
CA TYR A 47 6.43 -8.67 -4.79
C TYR A 47 5.76 -8.79 -6.16
N ASN A 48 6.51 -8.49 -7.22
CA ASN A 48 6.04 -8.55 -8.60
C ASN A 48 6.39 -9.89 -9.24
N PHE A 49 5.57 -10.92 -9.05
CA PHE A 49 5.79 -12.25 -9.63
C PHE A 49 5.99 -12.22 -11.15
N ALA A 50 5.12 -11.48 -11.85
CA ALA A 50 5.12 -11.34 -13.29
C ALA A 50 4.66 -9.94 -13.70
N LYS A 51 4.80 -9.58 -14.99
CA LYS A 51 4.23 -8.33 -15.54
C LYS A 51 2.70 -8.20 -15.30
N ARG A 52 2.03 -9.31 -14.98
CA ARG A 52 0.59 -9.38 -14.72
C ARG A 52 0.22 -9.71 -13.28
N LEU A 53 1.15 -10.12 -12.41
CA LEU A 53 0.82 -10.53 -11.05
C LEU A 53 1.74 -9.80 -10.08
N ALA A 54 1.14 -9.00 -9.21
CA ALA A 54 1.81 -8.31 -8.13
C ALA A 54 1.13 -8.65 -6.81
N PHE A 55 1.92 -8.84 -5.78
CA PHE A 55 1.47 -9.06 -4.43
C PHE A 55 1.98 -7.90 -3.59
N ARG A 56 1.16 -7.41 -2.68
CA ARG A 56 1.52 -6.37 -1.72
C ARG A 56 1.06 -6.83 -0.36
N TYR A 57 1.93 -6.69 0.60
CA TYR A 57 1.64 -6.84 2.01
C TYR A 57 1.93 -5.52 2.69
N GLU A 58 1.04 -5.06 3.55
CA GLU A 58 1.22 -3.88 4.39
C GLU A 58 0.80 -4.20 5.81
N TYR A 59 1.59 -3.74 6.77
CA TYR A 59 1.40 -3.93 8.19
C TYR A 59 1.37 -2.55 8.85
N ARG A 60 0.27 -2.24 9.52
CA ARG A 60 0.06 -0.99 10.23
C ARG A 60 0.14 -1.25 11.73
N ALA A 61 1.15 -0.67 12.38
CA ALA A 61 1.39 -0.89 13.81
C ALA A 61 0.38 -0.20 14.75
N GLN A 62 -0.32 0.84 14.27
CA GLN A 62 -1.31 1.57 15.08
C GLN A 62 -2.46 0.66 15.51
N ASP A 63 -3.09 0.00 14.54
CA ASP A 63 -4.29 -0.82 14.74
C ASP A 63 -4.00 -2.32 14.70
N HIS A 64 -2.72 -2.72 14.60
CA HIS A 64 -2.28 -4.11 14.40
C HIS A 64 -2.93 -4.77 13.16
N ILE A 65 -3.21 -3.94 12.17
CA ILE A 65 -3.89 -4.32 10.94
C ILE A 65 -2.87 -4.83 9.92
N SER A 66 -3.17 -5.98 9.34
CA SER A 66 -2.36 -6.63 8.31
C SER A 66 -3.16 -6.69 7.02
N GLU A 67 -2.74 -5.92 6.01
CA GLU A 67 -3.36 -5.86 4.70
C GLU A 67 -2.57 -6.64 3.67
N PHE A 68 -3.24 -7.59 3.03
CA PHE A 68 -2.73 -8.40 1.96
C PHE A 68 -3.48 -8.05 0.68
N ALA A 69 -2.78 -7.51 -0.31
CA ALA A 69 -3.33 -7.16 -1.60
C ALA A 69 -2.68 -8.02 -2.71
N LEU A 70 -3.48 -8.80 -3.43
CA LEU A 70 -3.05 -9.53 -4.62
C LEU A 70 -3.65 -8.88 -5.86
N ARG A 71 -2.79 -8.29 -6.69
CA ARG A 71 -3.17 -7.66 -7.94
C ARG A 71 -2.84 -8.55 -9.14
N TYR A 72 -3.88 -8.87 -9.90
CA TYR A 72 -3.81 -9.59 -11.17
C TYR A 72 -4.27 -8.70 -12.33
N LYS A 73 -3.35 -8.35 -13.22
CA LYS A 73 -3.62 -7.64 -14.48
C LYS A 73 -4.16 -8.64 -15.50
N LEU A 74 -5.49 -8.64 -15.68
CA LEU A 74 -6.19 -9.46 -16.65
C LEU A 74 -5.84 -9.02 -18.08
N HIS A 75 -5.88 -7.72 -18.35
CA HIS A 75 -5.60 -7.14 -19.66
C HIS A 75 -4.92 -5.78 -19.52
N ASP A 76 -4.44 -5.20 -20.61
CA ASP A 76 -3.89 -3.84 -20.59
C ASP A 76 -4.84 -2.77 -20.06
N PHE A 77 -6.15 -3.01 -20.16
CA PHE A 77 -7.20 -2.10 -19.69
C PHE A 77 -7.85 -2.52 -18.36
N LEU A 78 -7.52 -3.68 -17.79
CA LEU A 78 -8.20 -4.18 -16.57
C LEU A 78 -7.24 -4.93 -15.65
N ALA A 79 -7.24 -4.52 -14.38
CA ALA A 79 -6.62 -5.25 -13.29
C ALA A 79 -7.64 -5.51 -12.17
N LEU A 80 -7.46 -6.64 -11.50
CA LEU A 80 -8.24 -7.07 -10.36
C LEU A 80 -7.31 -7.10 -9.16
N GLU A 81 -7.68 -6.44 -8.07
CA GLU A 81 -6.89 -6.34 -6.85
C GLU A 81 -7.72 -6.87 -5.68
N ALA A 82 -7.36 -8.06 -5.20
CA ALA A 82 -7.97 -8.68 -4.03
C ALA A 82 -7.26 -8.18 -2.79
N VAL A 83 -7.94 -7.41 -1.94
CA VAL A 83 -7.40 -6.88 -0.69
C VAL A 83 -8.08 -7.59 0.47
N MET A 84 -7.28 -8.07 1.41
CA MET A 84 -7.72 -8.73 2.62
C MET A 84 -7.01 -8.05 3.79
N ASP A 85 -7.80 -7.41 4.63
CA ASP A 85 -7.40 -6.92 5.94
C ASP A 85 -7.68 -8.01 6.99
N ASN A 86 -7.29 -7.76 8.23
CA ASN A 86 -7.64 -8.62 9.36
C ASN A 86 -9.15 -8.55 9.66
N ASP A 87 -9.79 -7.39 9.38
CA ASP A 87 -11.21 -7.16 9.65
C ASP A 87 -12.09 -7.49 8.42
N ASP A 88 -11.67 -7.05 7.23
CA ASP A 88 -12.50 -7.05 6.03
C ASP A 88 -11.77 -7.56 4.78
N LYS A 89 -12.54 -8.03 3.80
CA LYS A 89 -12.01 -8.48 2.50
C LYS A 89 -12.80 -7.83 1.38
N TRP A 90 -12.10 -7.17 0.47
CA TRP A 90 -12.73 -6.53 -0.68
C TRP A 90 -11.94 -6.78 -1.98
N LEU A 91 -12.66 -6.72 -3.09
CA LEU A 91 -12.10 -6.83 -4.42
C LEU A 91 -12.23 -5.49 -5.12
N ARG A 92 -11.11 -4.94 -5.57
CA ARG A 92 -11.05 -3.72 -6.36
C ARG A 92 -10.84 -4.06 -7.83
N PHE A 93 -11.72 -3.58 -8.68
CA PHE A 93 -11.55 -3.63 -10.12
C PHE A 93 -10.97 -2.29 -10.58
N ILE A 94 -9.81 -2.33 -11.23
CA ILE A 94 -9.08 -1.16 -11.71
C ILE A 94 -9.10 -1.19 -13.24
N GLY A 95 -9.88 -0.30 -13.84
CA GLY A 95 -9.87 -0.06 -15.29
C GLY A 95 -8.79 0.96 -15.66
N TYR A 96 -7.99 0.65 -16.69
CA TYR A 96 -7.08 1.58 -17.35
C TYR A 96 -7.71 1.94 -18.71
N PHE A 97 -8.40 3.07 -18.76
CA PHE A 97 -9.05 3.61 -19.96
C PHE A 97 -8.32 4.85 -20.46
#